data_AF-A0A1N6DR81-F1
#
_entry.id   AF-A0A1N6DR81-F1
#
_cell.length_a   1.000
_cell.length_b   1.000
_cell.length_c   1.000
_cell.angle_alpha   90.00
_cell.angle_beta   90.00
_cell.angle_gamma   90.00
#
_symmetry.space_group_name_H-M   'P 1'
#
loop_
_entity.id
_entity.type
_entity.pdbx_description
1 polymer ?
#
loop_
_entity_poly.entity_id
_entity_poly.type
_entity_poly.pdbx_seq_one_letter_code
_entity_poly.pdbx_strand_id
1 'polypeptide(L)'
;MEFSNKYWWLGVLKGIVFIILAFFVFRHPLDTLLGLAIYIGISFLFTGIMEIIGSFTISKLAPKWGWILVGGILDLIFGIIFLSNPLISASTIPFVIGIWLMIRGIFLFVDSFGAKKSGVPNWGLMMIGGIIISIFGYSISFNMLMGVLTVTSWMGFGLLIIGLFSIIEGFGLKPKS
;
A
#
# COMPACT_ATOMS: atom_id res chain seq x y z
N MET A 1 2.50 30.06 12.35
CA MET A 1 3.09 30.16 10.99
C MET A 1 4.62 30.27 11.01
N GLU A 2 5.23 30.95 11.99
CA GLU A 2 6.71 31.12 12.07
C GLU A 2 7.52 29.82 12.18
N PHE A 3 7.03 28.79 12.91
CA PHE A 3 7.72 27.50 13.00
C PHE A 3 7.86 26.79 11.64
N SER A 4 6.87 26.93 10.73
CA SER A 4 6.88 26.28 9.42
C SER A 4 7.94 26.87 8.49
N ASN A 5 8.15 28.20 8.56
CA ASN A 5 9.13 28.89 7.72
C ASN A 5 10.59 28.55 8.08
N LYS A 6 10.87 28.18 9.33
CA LYS A 6 12.24 27.85 9.76
C LYS A 6 12.72 26.48 9.23
N TYR A 7 11.78 25.57 8.99
CA TYR A 7 12.08 24.17 8.60
C TYR A 7 11.77 23.85 7.14
N TRP A 8 11.68 24.87 6.28
CA TRP A 8 11.46 24.72 4.82
C TRP A 8 12.42 23.70 4.18
N TRP A 9 13.67 23.68 4.64
CA TRP A 9 14.72 22.78 4.18
C TRP A 9 14.47 21.31 4.54
N LEU A 10 13.71 21.01 5.61
CA LEU A 10 13.32 19.63 5.96
C LEU A 10 12.37 19.05 4.90
N GLY A 11 11.45 19.86 4.37
CA GLY A 11 10.56 19.45 3.28
C GLY A 11 11.32 19.11 2.01
N VAL A 12 12.29 19.96 1.65
CA VAL A 12 13.18 19.73 0.50
C VAL A 12 14.04 18.48 0.70
N LEU A 13 14.66 18.31 1.88
CA LEU A 13 15.48 17.14 2.19
C LEU A 13 14.66 15.83 2.13
N LYS A 14 13.48 15.81 2.75
CA LYS A 14 12.53 14.69 2.67
C LYS A 14 12.20 14.35 1.23
N GLY A 15 11.94 15.36 0.40
CA GLY A 15 11.63 15.17 -1.01
C GLY A 15 12.79 14.56 -1.81
N ILE A 16 14.02 15.04 -1.58
CA ILE A 16 15.24 14.46 -2.18
C ILE A 16 15.38 12.98 -1.78
N VAL A 17 15.18 12.65 -0.49
CA VAL A 17 15.25 11.27 0.00
C VAL A 17 14.24 10.39 -0.73
N PHE A 18 12.99 10.82 -0.88
CA PHE A 18 11.98 10.03 -1.60
C PHE A 18 12.30 9.84 -3.08
N ILE A 19 12.87 10.84 -3.74
CA ILE A 19 13.30 10.70 -5.14
C ILE A 19 14.42 9.65 -5.24
N ILE A 20 15.41 9.70 -4.36
CA ILE A 20 16.50 8.69 -4.32
C ILE A 20 15.94 7.29 -4.08
N LEU A 21 15.01 7.16 -3.14
CA LEU A 21 14.34 5.89 -2.87
C LEU A 21 13.56 5.39 -4.08
N ALA A 22 12.87 6.27 -4.81
CA ALA A 22 12.17 5.86 -6.02
C ALA A 22 13.12 5.32 -7.09
N PHE A 23 14.28 5.96 -7.30
CA PHE A 23 15.31 5.45 -8.20
C PHE A 23 15.86 4.10 -7.73
N PHE A 24 16.05 3.91 -6.42
CA PHE A 24 16.44 2.61 -5.86
C PHE A 24 15.39 1.54 -6.17
N VAL A 25 14.11 1.86 -5.99
CA VAL A 25 12.97 0.95 -6.26
C VAL A 25 12.96 0.46 -7.70
N PHE A 26 13.12 1.37 -8.67
CA PHE A 26 13.15 1.01 -10.08
C PHE A 26 14.38 0.18 -10.47
N ARG A 27 15.52 0.42 -9.82
CA ARG A 27 16.77 -0.30 -10.12
C ARG A 27 16.81 -1.68 -9.47
N HIS A 28 16.21 -1.83 -8.30
CA HIS A 28 16.26 -3.01 -7.45
C HIS A 28 14.86 -3.52 -7.10
N PRO A 29 14.05 -3.96 -8.07
CA PRO A 29 12.65 -4.30 -7.84
C PRO A 29 12.47 -5.51 -6.92
N LEU A 30 13.37 -6.50 -6.99
CA LEU A 30 13.32 -7.69 -6.12
C LEU A 30 13.71 -7.35 -4.67
N ASP A 31 14.80 -6.62 -4.46
CA ASP A 31 15.25 -6.20 -3.12
C ASP A 31 14.20 -5.30 -2.45
N THR A 32 13.53 -4.49 -3.25
CA THR A 32 12.41 -3.66 -2.81
C THR A 32 11.26 -4.50 -2.27
N LEU A 33 10.88 -5.56 -2.98
CA LEU A 33 9.79 -6.44 -2.55
C LEU A 33 10.16 -7.23 -1.29
N LEU A 34 11.42 -7.64 -1.16
CA LEU A 34 11.96 -8.22 0.09
C LEU A 34 11.86 -7.22 1.25
N GLY A 35 12.28 -5.97 1.02
CA GLY A 35 12.16 -4.89 2.00
C GLY A 35 10.72 -4.66 2.44
N LEU A 36 9.77 -4.69 1.50
CA LEU A 36 8.35 -4.62 1.80
C LEU A 36 7.85 -5.79 2.63
N ALA A 37 8.26 -7.02 2.32
CA ALA A 37 7.90 -8.19 3.11
C ALA A 37 8.40 -8.09 4.56
N ILE A 38 9.65 -7.65 4.75
CA ILE A 38 10.22 -7.43 6.08
C ILE A 38 9.46 -6.31 6.81
N TYR A 39 9.20 -5.20 6.15
CA TYR A 39 8.45 -4.08 6.71
C TYR A 39 7.04 -4.50 7.15
N ILE A 40 6.32 -5.25 6.31
CA ILE A 40 5.00 -5.79 6.61
C ILE A 40 5.08 -6.76 7.80
N GLY A 41 6.07 -7.66 7.81
CA GLY A 41 6.26 -8.60 8.91
C GLY A 41 6.50 -7.92 10.26
N ILE A 42 7.38 -6.91 10.30
CA ILE A 42 7.62 -6.10 11.50
C ILE A 42 6.35 -5.35 11.92
N SER A 43 5.62 -4.79 10.96
CA SER A 43 4.37 -4.07 11.22
C SER A 43 3.32 -4.97 11.85
N PHE A 44 3.15 -6.19 11.32
CA PHE A 44 2.25 -7.20 11.88
C PHE A 44 2.65 -7.61 13.29
N LEU A 45 3.95 -7.81 13.56
CA LEU A 45 4.40 -8.07 14.93
C LEU A 45 4.06 -6.93 15.88
N PHE A 46 4.35 -5.70 15.47
CA PHE A 46 4.09 -4.52 16.28
C PHE A 46 2.60 -4.33 16.55
N THR A 47 1.76 -4.40 15.51
CA THR A 47 0.30 -4.32 15.64
C THR A 47 -0.23 -5.44 16.52
N GLY A 48 0.19 -6.69 16.30
CA GLY A 48 -0.25 -7.82 17.10
C GLY A 48 0.06 -7.67 18.58
N ILE A 49 1.26 -7.22 18.93
CA ILE A 49 1.64 -6.91 20.32
C ILE A 49 0.75 -5.82 20.90
N MET A 50 0.55 -4.73 20.16
CA MET A 50 -0.26 -3.60 20.60
C MET A 50 -1.74 -3.98 20.79
N GLU A 51 -2.31 -4.77 19.89
CA GLU A 51 -3.69 -5.25 19.99
C GLU A 51 -3.89 -6.20 21.15
N ILE A 52 -2.94 -7.11 21.40
CA ILE A 52 -3.01 -8.02 22.55
C ILE A 52 -2.98 -7.21 23.85
N ILE A 53 -2.02 -6.29 24.01
CA ILE A 53 -1.94 -5.43 25.21
C ILE A 53 -3.19 -4.56 25.35
N GLY A 54 -3.64 -3.97 24.24
CA GLY A 54 -4.83 -3.13 24.19
C GLY A 54 -6.10 -3.88 24.58
N SER A 55 -6.25 -5.12 24.11
CA SER A 55 -7.45 -5.95 24.34
C SER A 55 -7.72 -6.17 25.83
N PHE A 56 -6.67 -6.41 26.63
CA PHE A 56 -6.80 -6.57 28.08
C PHE A 56 -7.16 -5.25 28.77
N THR A 57 -6.67 -4.12 28.25
CA THR A 57 -6.92 -2.78 28.81
C THR A 57 -8.38 -2.36 28.63
N ILE A 58 -8.97 -2.62 27.45
CA ILE A 58 -10.36 -2.25 27.14
C ILE A 58 -11.38 -3.38 27.40
N SER A 59 -10.93 -4.51 27.95
CA SER A 59 -11.75 -5.71 28.18
C SER A 59 -13.04 -5.45 28.96
N LYS A 60 -13.02 -4.48 29.87
CA LYS A 60 -14.19 -4.07 30.68
C LYS A 60 -15.12 -3.06 30.00
N LEU A 61 -14.65 -2.41 28.94
CA LEU A 61 -15.34 -1.30 28.24
C LEU A 61 -15.89 -1.72 26.88
N ALA A 62 -15.25 -2.68 26.22
CA ALA A 62 -15.58 -3.09 24.85
C ALA A 62 -16.25 -4.47 24.85
N PRO A 63 -17.54 -4.59 24.46
CA PRO A 63 -18.23 -5.89 24.39
C PRO A 63 -17.64 -6.87 23.37
N LYS A 64 -16.70 -6.43 22.51
CA LYS A 64 -16.02 -7.23 21.47
C LYS A 64 -14.50 -7.35 21.68
N TRP A 65 -13.99 -7.13 22.89
CA TRP A 65 -12.54 -7.17 23.17
C TRP A 65 -11.87 -8.50 22.79
N GLY A 66 -12.58 -9.63 22.90
CA GLY A 66 -12.05 -10.94 22.52
C GLY A 66 -11.70 -11.06 21.03
N TRP A 67 -12.43 -10.36 20.15
CA TRP A 67 -12.10 -10.31 18.72
C TRP A 67 -10.82 -9.52 18.45
N ILE A 68 -10.53 -8.50 19.26
CA ILE A 68 -9.29 -7.72 19.17
C ILE A 68 -8.11 -8.58 19.64
N LEU A 69 -8.29 -9.39 20.70
CA LEU A 69 -7.26 -10.34 21.14
C LEU A 69 -6.95 -11.38 20.04
N VAL A 70 -8.00 -11.95 19.42
CA VAL A 70 -7.83 -12.90 18.31
C VAL A 70 -7.14 -12.25 17.12
N GLY A 71 -7.53 -11.02 16.76
CA GLY A 71 -6.86 -10.22 15.73
C GLY A 71 -5.37 -10.07 16.01
N GLY A 72 -5.01 -9.64 17.21
CA GLY A 72 -3.61 -9.43 17.58
C GLY A 72 -2.78 -10.71 17.59
N ILE A 73 -3.37 -11.86 17.97
CA ILE A 73 -2.70 -13.16 17.87
C ILE A 73 -2.47 -13.56 16.40
N LEU A 74 -3.46 -13.36 15.54
CA LEU A 74 -3.32 -13.63 14.11
C LEU A 74 -2.24 -12.74 13.48
N ASP A 75 -2.22 -11.46 13.81
CA ASP A 75 -1.20 -10.52 13.35
C ASP A 75 0.20 -10.93 13.81
N LEU A 76 0.36 -11.36 15.07
CA LEU A 76 1.63 -11.93 15.54
C LEU A 76 2.06 -13.13 14.69
N ILE A 77 1.15 -14.07 14.43
CA ILE A 77 1.44 -15.26 13.62
C ILE A 77 1.85 -14.85 12.21
N PHE A 78 1.11 -13.95 11.56
CA PHE A 78 1.46 -13.45 10.23
C PHE A 78 2.81 -12.74 10.22
N GLY A 79 3.09 -11.91 11.23
CA GLY A 79 4.39 -11.25 11.38
C GLY A 79 5.54 -12.24 11.47
N ILE A 80 5.39 -13.30 12.27
CA ILE A 80 6.38 -14.39 12.37
C ILE A 80 6.55 -15.11 11.02
N ILE A 81 5.45 -15.44 10.33
CA ILE A 81 5.49 -16.10 9.03
C ILE A 81 6.24 -15.23 8.01
N PHE A 82 5.93 -13.93 7.95
CA PHE A 82 6.57 -12.99 7.03
C PHE A 82 8.07 -12.86 7.24
N LEU A 83 8.52 -12.88 8.51
CA LEU A 83 9.93 -12.73 8.85
C LEU A 83 10.72 -14.05 8.82
N SER A 84 10.04 -15.20 8.94
CA SER A 84 10.68 -16.51 8.91
C SER A 84 11.23 -16.85 7.52
N ASN A 85 10.51 -16.48 6.46
CA ASN A 85 11.01 -16.60 5.10
C ASN A 85 10.60 -15.40 4.23
N PRO A 86 11.35 -14.29 4.32
CA PRO A 86 11.02 -13.05 3.60
C PRO A 86 10.98 -13.23 2.09
N LEU A 87 11.71 -14.20 1.53
CA LEU A 87 11.71 -14.48 0.09
C LEU A 87 10.39 -15.08 -0.38
N ILE A 88 9.84 -16.05 0.38
CA ILE A 88 8.52 -16.62 0.09
C ILE A 88 7.44 -15.56 0.38
N SER A 89 7.55 -14.83 1.47
CA SER A 89 6.57 -13.79 1.82
C SER A 89 6.58 -12.61 0.85
N ALA A 90 7.70 -12.30 0.23
CA ALA A 90 7.76 -11.33 -0.85
C ALA A 90 6.92 -11.75 -2.06
N SER A 91 6.87 -13.05 -2.41
CA SER A 91 6.09 -13.53 -3.55
C SER A 91 4.58 -13.57 -3.26
N THR A 92 4.16 -13.62 -2.00
CA THR A 92 2.73 -13.58 -1.64
C THR A 92 2.14 -12.18 -1.79
N ILE A 93 2.96 -11.11 -1.66
CA ILE A 93 2.47 -9.72 -1.76
C ILE A 93 1.82 -9.45 -3.13
N PRO A 94 2.48 -9.69 -4.28
CA PRO A 94 1.82 -9.48 -5.57
C PRO A 94 0.67 -10.44 -5.82
N PHE A 95 0.71 -11.66 -5.29
CA PHE A 95 -0.40 -12.61 -5.39
C PHE A 95 -1.68 -12.05 -4.76
N VAL A 96 -1.57 -11.55 -3.52
CA VAL A 96 -2.71 -10.95 -2.81
C VAL A 96 -3.21 -9.69 -3.53
N ILE A 97 -2.30 -8.84 -4.02
CA ILE A 97 -2.65 -7.64 -4.79
C ILE A 97 -3.36 -8.01 -6.10
N GLY A 98 -2.90 -9.04 -6.81
CA GLY A 98 -3.52 -9.52 -8.05
C GLY A 98 -4.94 -10.01 -7.81
N ILE A 99 -5.16 -10.83 -6.79
CA ILE A 99 -6.51 -11.29 -6.40
C ILE A 99 -7.41 -10.11 -6.02
N TRP A 100 -6.89 -9.15 -5.26
CA TRP A 100 -7.63 -7.95 -4.90
C TRP A 100 -8.04 -7.12 -6.13
N LEU A 101 -7.12 -6.96 -7.10
CA LEU A 101 -7.43 -6.31 -8.38
C LEU A 101 -8.47 -7.09 -9.18
N MET A 102 -8.40 -8.42 -9.21
CA MET A 102 -9.42 -9.25 -9.86
C MET A 102 -10.81 -8.99 -9.27
N ILE A 103 -10.93 -9.03 -7.94
CA ILE A 103 -12.20 -8.76 -7.25
C ILE A 103 -12.69 -7.35 -7.58
N ARG A 104 -11.80 -6.36 -7.57
CA ARG A 104 -12.15 -4.96 -7.90
C ARG A 104 -12.61 -4.80 -9.34
N GLY A 105 -11.96 -5.48 -10.29
CA GLY A 105 -12.33 -5.50 -11.69
C GLY A 105 -13.70 -6.14 -11.92
N ILE A 106 -13.99 -7.25 -11.23
CA ILE A 106 -15.29 -7.92 -11.27
C ILE A 106 -16.39 -7.00 -10.74
N PHE A 107 -16.17 -6.33 -9.60
CA PHE A 107 -17.16 -5.38 -9.08
C PHE A 107 -17.40 -4.22 -10.04
N LEU A 108 -16.35 -3.63 -10.61
CA LEU A 108 -16.51 -2.54 -11.59
C LEU A 108 -17.29 -3.01 -12.84
N PHE A 109 -17.05 -4.24 -13.30
CA PHE A 109 -17.79 -4.85 -14.38
C PHE A 109 -19.28 -5.00 -14.03
N VAL A 110 -19.60 -5.50 -12.83
CA VAL A 110 -20.99 -5.64 -12.35
C VAL A 110 -21.67 -4.27 -12.23
N ASP A 111 -20.98 -3.28 -11.66
CA ASP A 111 -21.47 -1.92 -11.47
C ASP A 111 -21.77 -1.21 -12.81
N SER A 112 -21.06 -1.58 -13.88
CA SER A 112 -21.30 -1.03 -15.22
C SER A 112 -22.73 -1.25 -15.73
N PHE A 113 -23.37 -2.35 -15.35
CA PHE A 113 -24.77 -2.61 -15.71
C PHE A 113 -25.73 -1.73 -14.93
N GLY A 114 -25.42 -1.42 -13.67
CA GLY A 114 -26.14 -0.43 -12.88
C GLY A 114 -26.02 0.96 -13.51
N ALA A 115 -24.80 1.37 -13.86
CA ALA A 115 -24.51 2.63 -14.52
C ALA A 115 -25.25 2.79 -15.86
N LYS A 116 -25.36 1.70 -16.65
CA LYS A 116 -26.14 1.67 -17.89
C LYS A 116 -27.63 1.97 -17.63
N LYS A 117 -28.22 1.36 -16.59
CA LYS A 117 -29.63 1.60 -16.21
C LYS A 117 -29.88 3.03 -15.74
N SER A 118 -28.90 3.63 -15.08
CA SER A 118 -28.95 5.02 -14.59
C SER A 118 -28.62 6.07 -15.66
N GLY A 119 -28.42 5.69 -16.92
CA GLY A 119 -28.16 6.64 -18.02
C GLY A 119 -26.76 7.28 -17.99
N VAL A 120 -25.79 6.68 -17.30
CA VAL A 120 -24.42 7.22 -17.22
C VAL A 120 -23.75 7.12 -18.60
N PRO A 121 -23.26 8.23 -19.19
CA PRO A 121 -22.80 8.27 -20.58
C PRO A 121 -21.56 7.40 -20.87
N ASN A 122 -20.81 6.99 -19.83
CA ASN A 122 -19.55 6.25 -19.95
C ASN A 122 -19.62 4.82 -19.39
N TRP A 123 -20.81 4.24 -19.26
CA TRP A 123 -20.98 2.88 -18.70
C TRP A 123 -20.15 1.82 -19.44
N GLY A 124 -19.98 1.95 -20.76
CA GLY A 124 -19.18 1.03 -21.56
C GLY A 124 -17.70 1.01 -21.18
N LEU A 125 -17.15 2.18 -20.81
CA LEU A 125 -15.76 2.29 -20.32
C LEU A 125 -15.60 1.60 -18.97
N MET A 126 -16.61 1.65 -18.10
CA MET A 126 -16.59 0.93 -16.82
C MET A 126 -16.57 -0.59 -17.05
N MET A 127 -17.37 -1.07 -18.00
CA MET A 127 -17.39 -2.50 -18.36
C MET A 127 -16.03 -2.97 -18.88
N ILE A 128 -15.47 -2.24 -19.86
CA ILE A 128 -14.15 -2.56 -20.44
C ILE A 128 -13.06 -2.44 -19.39
N GLY A 129 -13.08 -1.38 -18.57
CA GLY A 129 -12.15 -1.18 -17.47
C GLY A 129 -12.20 -2.33 -16.46
N GLY A 130 -13.40 -2.80 -16.11
CA GLY A 130 -13.59 -3.96 -15.23
C GLY A 130 -12.96 -5.23 -15.79
N ILE A 131 -13.16 -5.52 -17.08
CA ILE A 131 -12.54 -6.66 -17.76
C ILE A 131 -11.01 -6.53 -17.78
N ILE A 132 -10.48 -5.37 -18.16
CA ILE A 132 -9.03 -5.12 -18.23
C ILE A 132 -8.40 -5.30 -16.84
N ILE A 133 -8.98 -4.69 -15.81
CA ILE A 133 -8.48 -4.78 -14.44
C ILE A 133 -8.54 -6.24 -13.97
N SER A 134 -9.59 -6.99 -14.31
CA SER A 134 -9.71 -8.40 -13.94
C SER A 134 -8.63 -9.27 -14.58
N ILE A 135 -8.37 -9.09 -15.88
CA ILE A 135 -7.32 -9.80 -16.61
C ILE A 135 -5.94 -9.40 -16.07
N PHE A 136 -5.72 -8.11 -15.83
CA PHE A 136 -4.46 -7.61 -15.29
C PHE A 136 -4.19 -8.17 -13.88
N GLY A 137 -5.20 -8.20 -13.01
CA GLY A 137 -5.12 -8.85 -11.71
C GLY A 137 -4.79 -10.34 -11.81
N TYR A 138 -5.41 -11.06 -12.75
CA TYR A 138 -5.08 -12.47 -13.01
C TYR A 138 -3.62 -12.64 -13.45
N SER A 139 -3.13 -11.81 -14.38
CA SER A 139 -1.74 -11.84 -14.81
C SER A 139 -0.76 -11.61 -13.66
N ILE A 140 -1.06 -10.69 -12.73
CA ILE A 140 -0.21 -10.43 -11.56
C ILE A 140 -0.20 -11.63 -10.60
N SER A 141 -1.37 -12.24 -10.34
CA SER A 141 -1.47 -13.37 -9.41
C SER A 141 -0.68 -14.59 -9.86
N PHE A 142 -0.71 -14.91 -11.15
CA PHE A 142 -0.10 -16.13 -11.67
C PHE A 142 1.27 -15.91 -12.30
N ASN A 143 1.75 -14.67 -12.40
CA ASN A 143 3.07 -14.36 -12.91
C ASN A 143 3.83 -13.45 -11.94
N MET A 144 4.82 -14.04 -11.26
CA MET A 144 5.65 -13.34 -10.27
C MET A 144 6.36 -12.11 -10.86
N LEU A 145 6.84 -12.18 -12.11
CA LEU A 145 7.53 -11.06 -12.74
C LEU A 145 6.58 -9.86 -12.93
N MET A 146 5.36 -10.11 -13.43
CA MET A 146 4.34 -9.08 -13.57
C MET A 146 3.95 -8.47 -12.22
N GLY A 147 3.85 -9.33 -11.20
CA GLY A 147 3.57 -8.91 -9.83
C GLY A 147 4.65 -7.97 -9.27
N VAL A 148 5.92 -8.37 -9.36
CA VAL A 148 7.07 -7.57 -8.93
C VAL A 148 7.06 -6.22 -9.65
N LEU A 149 6.95 -6.22 -10.97
CA LEU A 149 6.98 -4.99 -11.78
C LEU A 149 5.81 -4.06 -11.45
N THR A 150 4.61 -4.58 -11.23
CA THR A 150 3.44 -3.75 -10.92
C THR A 150 3.60 -3.07 -9.56
N VAL A 151 3.92 -3.84 -8.51
CA VAL A 151 4.05 -3.32 -7.14
C VAL A 151 5.18 -2.30 -7.06
N THR A 152 6.33 -2.62 -7.65
CA THR A 152 7.50 -1.72 -7.65
C THR A 152 7.25 -0.48 -8.50
N SER A 153 6.54 -0.59 -9.63
CA SER A 153 6.20 0.58 -10.44
C SER A 153 5.26 1.51 -9.71
N TRP A 154 4.18 1.00 -9.12
CA TRP A 154 3.23 1.82 -8.36
C TRP A 154 3.90 2.52 -7.19
N MET A 155 4.74 1.80 -6.45
CA MET A 155 5.47 2.38 -5.33
C MET A 155 6.51 3.41 -5.81
N GLY A 156 7.28 3.10 -6.86
CA GLY A 156 8.28 4.00 -7.41
C GLY A 156 7.68 5.31 -7.92
N PHE A 157 6.58 5.25 -8.68
CA PHE A 157 5.86 6.45 -9.11
C PHE A 157 5.27 7.22 -7.93
N GLY A 158 4.70 6.53 -6.95
CA GLY A 158 4.19 7.17 -5.73
C GLY A 158 5.28 7.93 -4.98
N LEU A 159 6.45 7.33 -4.80
CA LEU A 159 7.62 7.96 -4.17
C LEU A 159 8.15 9.14 -4.98
N LEU A 160 8.21 9.04 -6.31
CA LEU A 160 8.59 10.18 -7.15
C LEU A 160 7.63 11.34 -6.97
N ILE A 161 6.32 11.08 -7.05
CA ILE A 161 5.28 12.11 -6.92
C ILE A 161 5.37 12.77 -5.54
N ILE A 162 5.39 11.98 -4.46
CA ILE A 162 5.50 12.51 -3.09
C ILE A 162 6.80 13.29 -2.89
N GLY A 163 7.91 12.81 -3.47
CA GLY A 163 9.20 13.48 -3.44
C GLY A 163 9.15 14.86 -4.09
N LEU A 164 8.60 14.94 -5.30
CA LEU A 164 8.41 16.20 -6.02
C LEU A 164 7.49 17.16 -5.25
N PHE A 165 6.35 16.68 -4.75
CA PHE A 165 5.45 17.50 -3.93
C PHE A 165 6.12 18.03 -2.66
N SER A 166 6.88 17.19 -1.96
CA SER A 166 7.58 17.59 -0.73
C SER A 166 8.63 18.69 -0.99
N ILE A 167 9.29 18.67 -2.15
CA ILE A 167 10.21 19.74 -2.58
C ILE A 167 9.45 21.04 -2.85
N ILE A 168 8.33 20.97 -3.57
CA ILE A 168 7.49 22.14 -3.89
C ILE A 168 6.97 22.78 -2.61
N GLU A 169 6.41 22.00 -1.69
CA GLU A 169 5.96 22.47 -0.38
C GLU A 169 7.12 23.06 0.43
N GLY A 170 8.27 22.39 0.42
CA GLY A 170 9.48 22.88 1.08
C GLY A 170 9.89 24.26 0.60
N PHE A 171 9.91 24.51 -0.71
CA PHE A 171 10.20 25.85 -1.24
C PHE A 171 9.07 26.86 -1.01
N GLY A 172 7.81 26.43 -1.00
CA GLY A 172 6.67 27.29 -0.68
C GLY A 172 6.71 27.84 0.75
N LEU A 173 7.33 27.11 1.68
CA LEU A 173 7.57 27.53 3.06
C LEU A 173 8.80 28.43 3.23
N LYS A 174 9.60 28.65 2.18
CA LYS A 174 10.77 29.52 2.27
C LYS A 174 10.32 30.96 2.54
N PRO A 175 10.76 31.60 3.64
CA PRO A 175 10.39 32.98 3.91
C PRO A 175 10.86 33.87 2.76
N LYS A 176 9.96 34.72 2.25
CA LYS A 176 10.31 35.75 1.26
C LYS A 176 11.17 36.79 1.98
N SER A 177 12.41 36.93 1.51
CA SER A 177 13.37 37.96 1.94
C SER A 177 12.86 39.36 1.63
#